data_AF-A0A7V8NTN8-F1
#
_entry.id   AF-A0A7V8NTN8-F1
#
_cell.length_a   1.000
_cell.length_b   1.000
_cell.length_c   1.000
_cell.angle_alpha   90.00
_cell.angle_beta   90.00
_cell.angle_gamma   90.00
#
_symmetry.space_group_name_H-M   'P 1'
#
loop_
_entity.id
_entity.type
_entity.pdbx_description
1 polymer ?
#
loop_
_entity_poly.entity_id
_entity_poly.type
_entity_poly.pdbx_seq_one_letter_code
_entity_poly.pdbx_strand_id
1 'polypeptide(L)'
;IIFFCFFYVSIIFNPNEAADNMRKYGGFIPGIRPGRNTADYMNNILTKITVVGGIYLSILCLIPDIMISGIKLNHLPLLGNWMDRVAPRFLIEGLNVQFYFGGTSLLIVVGVAMDTINQIEAQLIMRHYEGFTPRSGRIRGRRSTF
;
A
#
# COMPACT_ATOMS: atom_id res chain seq x y z
N ILE A 1 -12.79 1.29 -7.69
CA ILE A 1 -11.45 1.30 -7.04
C ILE A 1 -11.27 0.09 -6.12
N ILE A 2 -12.17 -0.16 -5.17
CA ILE A 2 -12.08 -1.29 -4.22
C ILE A 2 -11.88 -2.65 -4.91
N PHE A 3 -12.72 -3.01 -5.89
CA PHE A 3 -12.57 -4.28 -6.62
C PHE A 3 -11.18 -4.45 -7.27
N PHE A 4 -10.70 -3.41 -7.96
CA PHE A 4 -9.39 -3.42 -8.61
C PHE A 4 -8.24 -3.49 -7.59
N CYS A 5 -8.38 -2.85 -6.42
CA CYS A 5 -7.39 -2.95 -5.35
C CYS A 5 -7.28 -4.38 -4.82
N PHE A 6 -8.40 -5.05 -4.56
CA PHE A 6 -8.42 -6.46 -4.15
C PHE A 6 -7.80 -7.38 -5.20
N PHE A 7 -8.19 -7.19 -6.47
CA PHE A 7 -7.67 -7.99 -7.58
C PHE A 7 -6.15 -7.82 -7.73
N TYR A 8 -5.66 -6.57 -7.70
CA TYR A 8 -4.24 -6.27 -7.79
C TYR A 8 -3.42 -6.95 -6.67
N VAL A 9 -3.86 -6.80 -5.41
CA VAL A 9 -3.17 -7.41 -4.27
C VAL A 9 -3.16 -8.93 -4.37
N SER A 10 -4.27 -9.54 -4.81
CA SER A 10 -4.36 -11.00 -4.93
C SER A 10 -3.46 -11.60 -6.03
N ILE A 11 -3.16 -10.83 -7.08
CA ILE A 11 -2.28 -11.27 -8.16
C ILE A 11 -0.82 -11.11 -7.77
N ILE A 12 -0.47 -9.98 -7.14
CA ILE A 12 0.93 -9.66 -6.86
C ILE A 12 1.47 -10.37 -5.62
N PHE A 13 0.61 -10.66 -4.63
CA PHE A 13 1.03 -11.25 -3.36
C PHE A 13 0.45 -12.65 -3.17
N ASN A 14 1.32 -13.68 -3.26
CA ASN A 14 0.94 -15.06 -2.98
C ASN A 14 1.34 -15.45 -1.54
N PRO A 15 0.39 -15.54 -0.59
CA PRO A 15 0.69 -15.84 0.82
C PRO A 15 1.30 -17.24 1.02
N ASN A 16 1.04 -18.19 0.11
CA ASN A 16 1.62 -19.53 0.19
C ASN A 16 3.13 -19.49 -0.10
N GLU A 17 3.52 -18.79 -1.16
CA GLU A 17 4.93 -18.64 -1.54
C GLU A 17 5.72 -17.83 -0.50
N ALA A 18 5.10 -16.78 0.05
CA ALA A 18 5.69 -15.99 1.14
C ALA A 18 5.98 -16.86 2.39
N ALA A 19 5.03 -17.71 2.78
CA ALA A 19 5.20 -18.63 3.91
C ALA A 19 6.27 -19.70 3.65
N ASP A 20 6.34 -20.24 2.42
CA ASP A 20 7.36 -21.21 2.04
C ASP A 20 8.77 -20.59 2.00
N ASN A 21 8.89 -19.35 1.50
CA ASN A 21 10.13 -18.59 1.55
C ASN A 21 10.58 -18.39 3.01
N MET A 22 9.69 -17.96 3.90
CA MET A 22 10.02 -17.83 5.33
C MET A 22 10.56 -19.14 5.92
N ARG A 23 9.88 -20.27 5.66
CA ARG A 23 10.31 -21.58 6.12
C ARG A 23 11.70 -21.96 5.56
N LYS A 24 11.97 -21.69 4.29
CA LYS A 24 13.24 -22.00 3.61
C LYS A 24 14.41 -21.15 4.14
N TYR A 25 14.15 -19.90 4.51
CA TYR A 25 15.14 -19.00 5.11
C TYR A 25 15.25 -19.14 6.65
N GLY A 26 14.60 -20.16 7.25
CA GLY A 26 14.64 -20.41 8.69
C GLY A 26 13.83 -19.43 9.54
N GLY A 27 13.03 -18.56 8.91
CA GLY A 27 12.10 -17.65 9.57
C GLY A 27 10.80 -18.34 9.98
N PHE A 28 10.28 -18.01 11.16
CA PHE A 28 8.99 -18.49 11.64
C PHE A 28 8.26 -17.42 12.43
N ILE A 29 6.92 -17.47 12.40
CA ILE A 29 6.07 -16.59 13.21
C ILE A 29 5.88 -17.26 14.57
N PRO A 30 6.23 -16.60 15.70
CA PRO A 30 6.06 -17.19 17.02
C PRO A 30 4.59 -17.54 17.28
N GLY A 31 4.35 -18.75 17.79
CA GLY A 31 3.00 -19.26 18.10
C GLY A 31 2.29 -20.00 16.95
N ILE A 32 2.85 -20.04 15.73
CA ILE A 32 2.23 -20.71 14.57
C ILE A 32 3.20 -21.71 13.95
N ARG A 33 2.73 -22.91 13.63
CA ARG A 33 3.57 -23.95 12.99
C ARG A 33 3.88 -23.55 11.54
N PRO A 34 5.17 -23.57 11.11
CA PRO A 34 5.55 -23.17 9.75
C PRO A 34 4.86 -24.00 8.65
N GLY A 35 4.39 -23.33 7.60
CA GLY A 35 3.77 -23.94 6.42
C GLY A 35 2.38 -23.39 6.14
N ARG A 36 1.40 -24.27 5.90
CA ARG A 36 0.00 -23.91 5.54
C ARG A 36 -0.63 -22.95 6.54
N ASN A 37 -0.47 -23.22 7.84
CA ASN A 37 -1.03 -22.38 8.91
C ASN A 37 -0.44 -20.96 8.92
N THR A 38 0.83 -20.80 8.51
CA THR A 38 1.45 -19.48 8.34
C THR A 38 0.84 -18.75 7.15
N ALA A 39 0.61 -19.43 6.02
CA ALA A 39 -0.03 -18.85 4.85
C ALA A 39 -1.47 -18.39 5.14
N ASP A 40 -2.25 -19.19 5.86
CA ASP A 40 -3.63 -18.84 6.26
C ASP A 40 -3.65 -17.62 7.20
N TYR A 41 -2.71 -17.55 8.13
CA TYR A 41 -2.53 -16.40 9.00
C TYR A 41 -2.17 -15.13 8.22
N MET A 42 -1.22 -15.23 7.30
CA MET A 42 -0.83 -14.12 6.42
C MET A 42 -2.00 -13.66 5.53
N ASN A 43 -2.78 -14.60 4.99
CA ASN A 43 -3.92 -14.29 4.15
C ASN A 43 -5.00 -13.50 4.93
N ASN A 44 -5.26 -13.90 6.18
CA ASN A 44 -6.21 -13.18 7.05
C ASN A 44 -5.77 -11.75 7.36
N ILE A 45 -4.46 -11.54 7.59
CA ILE A 45 -3.91 -10.20 7.81
C ILE A 45 -4.00 -9.37 6.53
N LEU A 46 -3.53 -9.92 5.42
CA LEU A 46 -3.51 -9.25 4.13
C LEU A 46 -4.92 -8.79 3.75
N THR A 47 -5.91 -9.67 3.87
CA THR A 47 -7.31 -9.35 3.59
C THR A 47 -7.80 -8.16 4.41
N LYS A 48 -7.53 -8.12 5.73
CA LYS A 48 -7.95 -6.99 6.59
C LYS A 48 -7.29 -5.67 6.17
N ILE A 49 -5.98 -5.71 5.89
CA ILE A 49 -5.25 -4.52 5.44
C ILE A 49 -5.80 -4.04 4.10
N THR A 50 -6.07 -4.95 3.16
CA THR A 50 -6.63 -4.60 1.84
C THR A 50 -8.05 -4.04 1.94
N VAL A 51 -8.91 -4.52 2.84
CA VAL A 51 -10.23 -3.92 3.08
C VAL A 51 -10.09 -2.45 3.50
N VAL A 52 -9.23 -2.18 4.49
CA VAL A 52 -9.03 -0.82 5.01
C VAL A 52 -8.38 0.09 3.96
N GLY A 53 -7.36 -0.41 3.27
CA GLY A 53 -6.68 0.30 2.18
C GLY A 53 -7.61 0.62 1.00
N GLY A 54 -8.48 -0.31 0.63
CA GLY A 54 -9.48 -0.12 -0.42
C GLY A 54 -10.47 1.00 -0.09
N ILE A 55 -10.98 1.02 1.15
CA ILE A 55 -11.86 2.10 1.63
C ILE A 55 -11.13 3.44 1.63
N TYR A 56 -9.88 3.47 2.11
CA TYR A 56 -9.06 4.68 2.13
C TYR A 56 -8.83 5.26 0.72
N LEU A 57 -8.42 4.43 -0.24
CA LEU A 57 -8.21 4.86 -1.63
C LEU A 57 -9.51 5.33 -2.30
N SER A 58 -10.63 4.70 -1.96
CA SER A 58 -11.96 5.14 -2.41
C SER A 58 -12.32 6.53 -1.90
N ILE A 59 -12.04 6.84 -0.63
CA ILE A 59 -12.28 8.18 -0.07
C ILE A 59 -11.35 9.21 -0.72
N LEU A 60 -10.07 8.88 -0.88
CA LEU A 60 -9.07 9.77 -1.46
C LEU A 60 -9.45 10.20 -2.88
N CYS A 61 -9.96 9.27 -3.70
CA CYS A 61 -10.42 9.60 -5.05
C CYS A 61 -11.63 10.55 -5.08
N LEU A 62 -12.47 10.56 -4.03
CA LEU A 62 -13.66 11.43 -3.96
C LEU A 62 -13.32 12.87 -3.57
N ILE A 63 -12.23 13.10 -2.83
CA ILE A 63 -11.80 14.44 -2.40
C ILE A 63 -11.71 15.45 -3.57
N PRO A 64 -10.97 15.17 -4.67
CA PRO A 64 -10.86 16.10 -5.78
C PRO A 64 -12.19 16.31 -6.53
N ASP A 65 -13.01 15.26 -6.66
CA ASP A 65 -14.33 15.36 -7.30
C ASP A 65 -15.28 16.28 -6.52
N ILE A 66 -15.25 16.20 -5.18
CA ILE A 66 -16.01 17.07 -4.29
C ILE A 66 -15.50 18.51 -4.36
N MET A 67 -14.18 18.72 -4.46
CA MET A 67 -13.58 20.06 -4.52
C MET A 67 -13.89 20.81 -5.82
N ILE A 68 -13.89 20.11 -6.98
CA ILE A 68 -14.04 20.72 -8.31
C ILE A 68 -15.52 20.98 -8.65
N SER A 69 -16.41 20.02 -8.37
CA SER A 69 -17.78 20.08 -8.86
C SER A 69 -18.77 20.68 -7.87
N GLY A 70 -18.43 20.68 -6.57
CA GLY A 70 -19.41 20.83 -5.50
C GLY A 70 -20.42 19.68 -5.52
N ILE A 71 -20.97 19.29 -4.38
CA ILE A 71 -22.01 18.26 -4.35
C ILE A 71 -23.29 18.84 -4.96
N LYS A 72 -23.46 18.69 -6.28
CA LYS A 72 -24.66 19.11 -7.00
C LYS A 72 -25.78 18.11 -6.74
N LEU A 73 -26.52 18.32 -5.65
CA LEU A 73 -27.67 17.50 -5.24
C LEU A 73 -28.95 17.77 -6.03
N ASN A 74 -28.85 18.60 -7.07
CA ASN A 74 -29.97 19.13 -7.85
C ASN A 74 -30.76 18.11 -8.70
N HIS A 75 -30.49 16.80 -8.62
CA HIS A 75 -31.27 15.78 -9.33
C HIS A 75 -32.12 14.85 -8.44
N LEU A 76 -32.05 14.98 -7.11
CA LEU A 76 -32.93 14.21 -6.19
C LEU A 76 -34.14 15.07 -5.76
N PRO A 77 -35.33 14.88 -6.36
CA PRO A 77 -36.49 15.76 -6.15
C PRO A 77 -37.07 15.73 -4.72
N LEU A 78 -36.69 14.78 -3.87
CA LEU A 78 -37.20 14.66 -2.49
C LEU A 78 -36.18 15.02 -1.39
N LEU A 79 -34.87 14.90 -1.67
CA LEU A 79 -33.80 14.93 -0.66
C LEU A 79 -32.83 16.10 -0.83
N GLY A 80 -32.91 16.85 -1.94
CA GLY A 80 -32.08 18.05 -2.18
C GLY A 80 -32.34 19.16 -1.16
N ASN A 81 -33.60 19.44 -0.84
CA ASN A 81 -33.99 20.59 -0.01
C ASN A 81 -33.51 20.56 1.44
N TRP A 82 -33.33 19.36 2.02
CA TRP A 82 -32.82 19.21 3.39
C TRP A 82 -31.30 19.24 3.43
N MET A 83 -30.64 18.66 2.43
CA MET A 83 -29.19 18.54 2.38
C MET A 83 -28.51 19.86 1.99
N ASP A 84 -29.15 20.68 1.14
CA ASP A 84 -28.70 22.04 0.84
C ASP A 84 -28.74 22.98 2.06
N ARG A 85 -29.55 22.65 3.09
CA ARG A 85 -29.70 23.47 4.31
C ARG A 85 -28.70 23.10 5.42
N VAL A 86 -28.16 21.89 5.41
CA VAL A 86 -27.24 21.38 6.45
C VAL A 86 -25.79 21.32 5.98
N ALA A 87 -25.55 21.13 4.68
CA ALA A 87 -24.18 21.09 4.15
C ALA A 87 -23.57 22.50 4.05
N PRO A 88 -22.33 22.71 4.53
CA PRO A 88 -21.65 24.00 4.46
C PRO A 88 -21.37 24.44 3.02
N ARG A 89 -21.52 25.73 2.71
CA ARG A 89 -21.51 26.29 1.32
C ARG A 89 -20.27 25.95 0.49
N PHE A 90 -19.10 25.75 1.10
CA PHE A 90 -17.86 25.34 0.40
C PHE A 90 -17.98 23.96 -0.26
N LEU A 91 -18.86 23.09 0.27
CA LEU A 91 -19.10 21.74 -0.20
C LEU A 91 -20.10 21.72 -1.37
N ILE A 92 -20.99 22.71 -1.46
CA ILE A 92 -22.09 22.77 -2.45
C ILE A 92 -21.67 23.57 -3.70
N GLU A 93 -20.97 24.69 -3.53
CA GLU A 93 -20.58 25.57 -4.64
C GLU A 93 -19.26 25.13 -5.30
N GLY A 94 -18.46 24.29 -4.63
CA GLY A 94 -17.10 23.95 -5.05
C GLY A 94 -16.16 25.16 -4.97
N LEU A 95 -14.88 24.93 -4.74
CA LEU A 95 -13.88 25.96 -5.00
C LEU A 95 -13.82 26.06 -6.53
N ASN A 96 -14.45 27.06 -7.14
CA ASN A 96 -14.51 27.31 -8.59
C ASN A 96 -13.10 27.63 -9.16
N VAL A 97 -12.21 26.66 -9.06
CA VAL A 97 -10.81 26.69 -9.43
C VAL A 97 -10.64 25.56 -10.42
N GLN A 98 -10.25 25.88 -11.65
CA GLN A 98 -9.97 24.87 -12.67
C GLN A 98 -8.65 24.16 -12.33
N PHE A 99 -8.74 23.09 -11.55
CA PHE A 99 -7.60 22.22 -11.32
C PHE A 99 -7.30 21.42 -12.60
N TYR A 100 -6.14 21.70 -13.22
CA TYR A 100 -5.59 20.92 -14.33
C TYR A 100 -5.17 19.50 -13.87
N PHE A 101 -5.00 19.30 -12.56
CA PHE A 101 -4.74 18.02 -11.91
C PHE A 101 -6.05 17.43 -11.36
N GLY A 102 -6.70 16.52 -12.10
CA GLY A 102 -7.85 15.74 -11.63
C GLY A 102 -7.47 14.57 -10.71
N GLY A 103 -8.47 13.84 -10.19
CA GLY A 103 -8.24 12.73 -9.24
C GLY A 103 -7.38 11.58 -9.80
N THR A 104 -7.46 11.30 -11.10
CA THR A 104 -6.61 10.31 -11.78
C THR A 104 -5.15 10.76 -11.84
N SER A 105 -4.90 12.03 -12.15
CA SER A 105 -3.54 12.58 -12.19
C SER A 105 -2.88 12.59 -10.81
N LEU A 106 -3.65 12.87 -9.75
CA LEU A 106 -3.17 12.82 -8.38
C LEU A 106 -2.77 11.39 -7.97
N LEU A 107 -3.59 10.40 -8.30
CA LEU A 107 -3.26 8.99 -8.05
C LEU A 107 -2.02 8.53 -8.82
N ILE A 108 -1.85 8.96 -10.07
CA ILE A 108 -0.65 8.65 -10.87
C ILE A 108 0.59 9.29 -10.27
N VAL A 109 0.52 10.57 -9.90
CA VAL A 109 1.66 11.30 -9.30
C VAL A 109 2.09 10.66 -7.99
N VAL A 110 1.14 10.33 -7.10
CA VAL A 110 1.46 9.67 -5.83
C VAL A 110 2.00 8.26 -6.06
N GLY A 111 1.43 7.50 -7.01
CA GLY A 111 1.93 6.17 -7.37
C GLY A 111 3.37 6.19 -7.86
N VAL A 112 3.68 7.04 -8.86
CA VAL A 112 5.04 7.17 -9.42
C VAL A 112 6.01 7.73 -8.38
N ALA A 113 5.59 8.68 -7.54
CA ALA A 113 6.44 9.22 -6.48
C ALA A 113 6.81 8.13 -5.44
N MET A 114 5.86 7.31 -5.01
CA MET A 114 6.15 6.19 -4.10
C MET A 114 7.04 5.14 -4.76
N ASP A 115 6.81 4.81 -6.03
CA ASP A 115 7.67 3.86 -6.77
C ASP A 115 9.10 4.38 -6.90
N THR A 116 9.29 5.67 -7.18
CA THR A 116 10.62 6.28 -7.29
C THR A 116 11.32 6.34 -5.92
N ILE A 117 10.60 6.68 -4.85
CA ILE A 117 11.15 6.67 -3.48
C ILE A 117 11.60 5.26 -3.08
N ASN A 118 10.77 4.24 -3.29
CA ASN A 118 11.11 2.85 -2.99
C ASN A 118 12.34 2.37 -3.76
N GLN A 119 12.49 2.78 -5.02
CA GLN A 119 13.68 2.46 -5.83
C GLN A 119 14.95 3.14 -5.30
N ILE A 120 14.85 4.40 -4.87
CA ILE A 120 15.98 5.14 -4.29
C ILE A 120 16.40 4.52 -2.95
N GLU A 121 15.44 4.19 -2.09
CA GLU A 121 15.71 3.53 -0.80
C GLU A 121 16.41 2.17 -0.99
N ALA A 122 15.97 1.37 -1.96
CA ALA A 122 16.62 0.09 -2.28
C ALA A 122 18.10 0.27 -2.67
N GLN A 123 18.42 1.29 -3.47
CA GLN A 123 19.80 1.61 -3.85
C GLN A 123 20.64 2.12 -2.66
N LEU A 124 20.03 2.91 -1.77
CA LEU A 124 20.69 3.43 -0.57
C LEU A 124 21.04 2.32 0.42
N ILE A 125 20.15 1.34 0.63
CA ILE A 125 20.41 0.19 1.50
C ILE A 125 21.59 -0.64 0.99
N MET A 126 21.67 -0.87 -0.32
CA MET A 126 22.79 -1.60 -0.94
C MET A 126 24.13 -0.84 -0.77
N ARG A 127 24.12 0.49 -0.85
CA ARG A 127 25.32 1.32 -0.62
C ARG A 127 25.78 1.27 0.84
N HIS A 128 24.86 1.23 1.81
CA HIS A 128 25.20 1.15 3.23
C HIS A 128 25.55 -0.27 3.74
N TYR A 129 25.60 -1.28 2.86
CA TYR A 129 25.93 -2.66 3.22
C TYR A 129 27.45 -2.98 3.23
N GLU A 130 28.32 -2.05 2.79
CA GLU A 130 29.78 -2.28 2.72
C GLU A 130 30.49 -2.39 4.08
N GLY A 131 29.81 -2.07 5.20
CA GLY A 131 30.45 -1.91 6.51
C GLY A 131 30.59 -3.17 7.39
N PHE A 132 29.97 -4.31 7.05
CA PHE A 132 29.88 -5.46 7.98
C PHE A 132 30.47 -6.79 7.46
N THR A 133 31.24 -6.79 6.38
CA THR A 133 32.23 -7.86 6.18
C THR A 133 33.58 -7.38 6.71
N PRO A 134 33.93 -7.64 7.99
CA PRO A 134 35.33 -7.59 8.37
C PRO A 134 36.03 -8.54 7.41
N ARG A 135 37.03 -8.05 6.67
CA ARG A 135 37.92 -8.86 5.83
C ARG A 135 38.15 -10.18 6.56
N SER A 136 37.56 -11.26 6.04
CA SER A 136 37.61 -12.60 6.62
C SER A 136 39.06 -12.87 6.98
N GLY A 137 39.36 -12.78 8.29
CA GLY A 137 40.67 -13.07 8.82
C GLY A 137 40.99 -14.49 8.39
N ARG A 138 42.01 -14.61 7.55
CA ARG A 138 42.51 -15.85 6.98
C ARG A 138 42.54 -16.94 8.06
N ILE A 139 41.56 -17.85 8.03
CA ILE A 139 41.52 -19.00 8.93
C ILE A 139 42.69 -19.90 8.54
N ARG A 140 43.79 -19.74 9.29
CA ARG A 140 45.02 -20.50 9.13
C ARG A 140 44.76 -21.92 9.63
N GLY A 141 44.44 -22.82 8.71
CA GLY A 141 44.26 -24.24 9.00
C GLY A 141 45.50 -24.81 9.69
N ARG A 142 45.34 -25.27 10.93
CA ARG A 142 46.37 -26.00 11.66
C ARG A 142 46.43 -27.41 11.09
N ARG A 143 47.42 -27.67 10.24
CA ARG A 143 47.73 -29.01 9.73
C ARG A 143 48.08 -29.90 10.93
N SER A 144 47.20 -30.84 11.25
CA SER A 144 47.47 -31.88 12.23
C SER A 144 48.43 -32.88 11.60
N THR A 145 49.68 -32.88 12.04
CA THR A 145 50.65 -33.93 11.75
C THR A 145 50.47 -35.00 12.80
N PHE A 146 49.97 -36.18 12.42
CA PHE A 146 50.30 -37.50 12.97
C PHE A 146 49.84 -38.56 11.97
#